data_AF-A0AAU3JKI9-F1
#
_entry.id   AF-A0AAU3JKI9-F1
#
_cell.length_a   1.000
_cell.length_b   1.000
_cell.length_c   1.000
_cell.angle_alpha   90.00
_cell.angle_beta   90.00
_cell.angle_gamma   90.00
#
_symmetry.space_group_name_H-M   'P 1'
#
loop_
_entity.id
_entity.type
_entity.pdbx_description
1 polymer ?
#
loop_
_entity_poly.entity_id
_entity_poly.type
_entity_poly.pdbx_seq_one_letter_code
_entity_poly.pdbx_strand_id
1 'polypeptide(L)'
;MDVTVVEKVLIVGGVLNLVYGALLGFPIVVIRAKGAPAAPKYLMSAHVSTLLHGAALLGLVWAARLSTLGAGWEELAAWLLVVSSALVAAKDTLNWLTGVQDEFGEKAKPALLGALAALPETVGIGIFVVGVLQAL
;
A
#
# COMPACT_ATOMS: atom_id res chain seq x y z
N MET A 1 -27.06 5.56 -4.75
CA MET A 1 -26.02 6.39 -4.10
C MET A 1 -24.88 6.49 -5.07
N ASP A 2 -24.48 7.71 -5.41
CA ASP A 2 -23.35 7.90 -6.32
C ASP A 2 -22.02 7.64 -5.60
N VAL A 3 -21.06 7.10 -6.34
CA VAL A 3 -19.70 6.85 -5.86
C VAL A 3 -18.91 8.15 -5.96
N THR A 4 -18.41 8.64 -4.82
CA THR A 4 -17.64 9.89 -4.72
C THR A 4 -16.24 9.74 -5.32
N VAL A 5 -15.54 10.86 -5.49
CA VAL A 5 -14.14 10.85 -5.95
C VAL A 5 -13.25 10.11 -4.97
N VAL A 6 -13.41 10.36 -3.66
CA VAL A 6 -12.66 9.70 -2.59
C VAL A 6 -12.78 8.18 -2.69
N GLU A 7 -14.01 7.68 -2.83
CA GLU A 7 -14.26 6.24 -2.95
C GLU A 7 -13.65 5.67 -4.23
N LYS A 8 -13.74 6.38 -5.36
CA LYS A 8 -13.10 5.93 -6.61
C LYS A 8 -11.59 5.80 -6.43
N VAL A 9 -10.94 6.76 -5.79
CA VAL A 9 -9.50 6.73 -5.54
C VAL A 9 -9.12 5.54 -4.66
N LEU A 10 -9.84 5.33 -3.56
CA LEU A 10 -9.60 4.22 -2.64
C LEU A 10 -9.89 2.85 -3.29
N ILE A 11 -10.99 2.73 -4.04
CA ILE A 11 -11.37 1.49 -4.74
C ILE A 11 -10.34 1.16 -5.82
N VAL A 12 -10.01 2.11 -6.69
CA VAL A 12 -9.06 1.88 -7.78
C VAL A 12 -7.68 1.55 -7.21
N GLY A 13 -7.20 2.34 -6.24
CA GLY A 13 -5.92 2.07 -5.58
C GLY A 13 -5.90 0.71 -4.87
N GLY A 14 -7.00 0.34 -4.21
CA GLY A 14 -7.15 -0.96 -3.55
C GLY A 14 -7.14 -2.12 -4.54
N VAL A 15 -7.92 -2.04 -5.62
CA VAL A 15 -7.97 -3.07 -6.67
C VAL A 15 -6.61 -3.23 -7.36
N LEU A 16 -5.93 -2.12 -7.70
CA LEU A 16 -4.60 -2.17 -8.31
C LEU A 16 -3.57 -2.85 -7.40
N ASN A 17 -3.61 -2.57 -6.09
CA ASN A 17 -2.79 -3.23 -5.09
C ASN A 17 -3.08 -4.74 -5.01
N LEU A 18 -4.36 -5.14 -5.00
CA LEU A 18 -4.74 -6.55 -4.99
C LEU A 18 -4.27 -7.28 -6.25
N VAL A 19 -4.46 -6.68 -7.43
CA VAL A 19 -4.00 -7.24 -8.70
C VAL A 19 -2.48 -7.40 -8.68
N TYR A 20 -1.75 -6.38 -8.26
CA TYR A 20 -0.29 -6.43 -8.20
C TYR A 20 0.21 -7.50 -7.23
N GLY A 21 -0.33 -7.54 -6.01
CA GLY A 21 0.00 -8.56 -5.02
C GLY A 21 -0.28 -9.98 -5.53
N ALA A 22 -1.45 -10.20 -6.14
CA ALA A 22 -1.79 -11.49 -6.75
C ALA A 22 -0.79 -11.89 -7.86
N LEU A 23 -0.40 -10.95 -8.71
CA LEU A 23 0.58 -11.18 -9.77
C LEU A 23 1.96 -11.57 -9.22
N LEU A 24 2.40 -10.98 -8.09
CA LEU A 24 3.65 -11.36 -7.42
C LEU A 24 3.61 -12.77 -6.80
N GLY A 25 2.43 -13.37 -6.63
CA GLY A 25 2.29 -14.77 -6.24
C GLY A 25 2.87 -15.75 -7.27
N PHE A 26 2.79 -15.42 -8.57
CA PHE A 26 3.32 -16.28 -9.63
C PHE A 26 4.84 -16.49 -9.55
N PRO A 27 5.70 -15.46 -9.49
CA PRO A 27 7.13 -15.66 -9.35
C PRO A 27 7.50 -16.37 -8.04
N ILE A 28 6.76 -16.17 -6.95
CA ILE A 28 6.95 -16.93 -5.69
C ILE A 28 6.78 -18.43 -5.96
N VAL A 29 5.66 -18.82 -6.56
CA VAL A 29 5.37 -20.23 -6.88
C VAL A 29 6.44 -20.81 -7.80
N VAL A 30 6.82 -20.09 -8.86
CA VAL A 30 7.84 -20.55 -9.82
C VAL A 30 9.20 -20.76 -9.14
N ILE A 31 9.64 -19.81 -8.30
CA ILE A 31 10.93 -19.92 -7.58
C ILE A 31 10.92 -21.12 -6.64
N ARG A 32 9.83 -21.32 -5.90
CA ARG A 32 9.64 -22.45 -4.99
C ARG A 32 9.58 -23.79 -5.72
N ALA A 33 8.84 -23.87 -6.82
CA ALA A 33 8.72 -25.08 -7.64
C ALA A 33 10.06 -25.49 -8.28
N LYS A 34 10.97 -24.53 -8.52
CA LYS A 34 12.33 -24.77 -8.99
C LYS A 34 13.32 -25.20 -7.89
N GLY A 35 12.84 -25.45 -6.67
CA GLY A 35 13.63 -26.03 -5.59
C GLY A 35 14.25 -25.02 -4.61
N ALA A 36 13.92 -23.72 -4.72
CA ALA A 36 14.38 -22.75 -3.74
C ALA A 36 13.76 -23.04 -2.35
N PRO A 37 14.56 -23.09 -1.27
CA PRO A 37 14.08 -23.44 0.06
C PRO A 37 13.23 -22.33 0.70
N ALA A 38 13.28 -21.11 0.17
CA ALA A 38 12.54 -19.93 0.59
C ALA A 38 12.21 -19.05 -0.64
N ALA A 39 11.13 -18.25 -0.55
CA ALA A 39 10.91 -17.17 -1.49
C ALA A 39 11.81 -15.98 -1.11
N PRO A 40 12.26 -15.15 -2.07
CA PRO A 40 13.03 -13.95 -1.76
C PRO A 40 12.25 -13.04 -0.80
N LYS A 41 12.92 -12.56 0.25
CA LYS A 41 12.31 -11.78 1.34
C LYS A 41 11.48 -10.61 0.82
N TYR A 42 12.07 -9.76 -0.04
CA TYR A 42 11.38 -8.58 -0.53
C TYR A 42 10.34 -8.88 -1.62
N LEU A 43 10.41 -10.03 -2.30
CA LEU A 43 9.31 -10.50 -3.15
C LEU A 43 8.09 -10.86 -2.29
N MET A 44 8.33 -11.57 -1.19
CA MET A 44 7.28 -11.90 -0.22
C MET A 44 6.74 -10.63 0.44
N SER A 45 7.61 -9.68 0.80
CA SER A 45 7.20 -8.37 1.32
C SER A 45 6.30 -7.63 0.34
N ALA A 46 6.73 -7.46 -0.93
CA ALA A 46 5.92 -6.82 -1.95
C ALA A 46 4.57 -7.52 -2.18
N HIS A 47 4.55 -8.85 -2.20
CA HIS A 47 3.33 -9.65 -2.33
C HIS A 47 2.34 -9.38 -1.19
N VAL A 48 2.79 -9.54 0.06
CA VAL A 48 1.91 -9.42 1.23
C VAL A 48 1.53 -7.96 1.49
N SER A 49 2.49 -7.04 1.40
CA SER A 49 2.26 -5.63 1.72
C SER A 49 1.23 -5.01 0.76
N THR A 50 1.27 -5.34 -0.53
CA THR A 50 0.29 -4.84 -1.49
C THR A 50 -1.08 -5.48 -1.32
N LEU A 51 -1.19 -6.76 -0.94
CA LEU A 51 -2.47 -7.36 -0.57
C LEU A 51 -3.10 -6.68 0.65
N LEU A 52 -2.29 -6.41 1.69
CA LEU A 52 -2.74 -5.72 2.90
C LEU A 52 -3.15 -4.26 2.63
N HIS A 53 -2.35 -3.51 1.87
CA HIS A 53 -2.74 -2.17 1.43
C HIS A 53 -3.99 -2.20 0.57
N GLY A 54 -4.13 -3.20 -0.31
CA GLY A 54 -5.33 -3.39 -1.12
C GLY A 54 -6.58 -3.54 -0.27
N ALA A 55 -6.53 -4.42 0.72
CA ALA A 55 -7.62 -4.62 1.68
C ALA A 55 -7.88 -3.37 2.53
N ALA A 56 -6.83 -2.70 3.01
CA ALA A 56 -6.95 -1.49 3.82
C ALA A 56 -7.61 -0.34 3.04
N LEU A 57 -7.16 -0.07 1.81
CA LEU A 57 -7.72 0.98 0.95
C LEU A 57 -9.21 0.72 0.65
N LEU A 58 -9.59 -0.53 0.37
CA LEU A 58 -10.99 -0.90 0.19
C LEU A 58 -11.81 -0.74 1.48
N GLY A 59 -11.23 -1.05 2.64
CA GLY A 59 -11.88 -0.84 3.93
C GLY A 59 -12.11 0.65 4.25
N LEU A 60 -11.16 1.52 3.88
CA LEU A 60 -11.23 2.96 4.10
C LEU A 60 -12.34 3.66 3.31
N VAL A 61 -12.94 3.00 2.31
CA VAL A 61 -14.18 3.46 1.68
C VAL A 61 -15.27 3.68 2.73
N TRP A 62 -15.37 2.80 3.72
CA TRP A 62 -16.32 2.94 4.82
C TRP A 62 -15.94 4.05 5.79
N ALA A 63 -14.65 4.23 6.06
CA ALA A 63 -14.17 5.35 6.86
C ALA A 63 -14.49 6.69 6.19
N ALA A 64 -14.32 6.80 4.87
CA ALA A 64 -14.72 7.98 4.09
C ALA A 64 -16.23 8.23 4.13
N ARG A 65 -17.05 7.18 4.13
CA ARG A 65 -18.52 7.31 4.26
C ARG A 65 -18.97 7.73 5.66
N LEU A 66 -18.20 7.40 6.69
CA LEU A 66 -18.50 7.75 8.08
C LEU A 66 -17.98 9.14 8.45
N SER A 67 -16.88 9.56 7.82
CA SER A 67 -16.23 10.83 8.10
C SER A 67 -17.15 12.04 7.89
N THR A 68 -17.01 13.02 8.78
CA THR A 68 -17.70 14.33 8.72
C THR A 68 -16.79 15.45 8.22
N LEU A 69 -15.56 15.12 7.80
CA LEU A 69 -14.63 16.11 7.25
C LEU A 69 -15.07 16.59 5.87
N GLY A 70 -14.58 17.77 5.49
CA GLY A 70 -14.83 18.29 4.14
C GLY A 70 -14.15 17.44 3.06
N ALA A 71 -14.79 17.35 1.89
CA ALA A 71 -14.33 16.53 0.76
C ALA A 71 -12.85 16.73 0.39
N GLY A 72 -12.30 17.95 0.51
CA GLY A 72 -10.89 18.22 0.23
C GLY A 72 -9.91 17.48 1.15
N TRP A 73 -10.25 17.31 2.43
CA TRP A 73 -9.42 16.56 3.38
C TRP A 73 -9.46 15.06 3.08
N GLU A 74 -10.64 14.54 2.76
CA GLU A 74 -10.82 13.13 2.42
C GLU A 74 -10.15 12.75 1.10
N GLU A 75 -10.22 13.62 0.09
CA GLU A 75 -9.53 13.43 -1.19
C GLU A 75 -8.01 13.45 -1.00
N LEU A 76 -7.49 14.40 -0.21
CA LEU A 76 -6.07 14.45 0.14
C LEU A 76 -5.65 13.16 0.85
N ALA A 77 -6.41 12.72 1.86
CA ALA A 77 -6.13 11.49 2.59
C ALA A 77 -6.08 10.26 1.68
N ALA A 78 -7.10 10.09 0.82
CA ALA A 78 -7.16 8.99 -0.13
C ALA A 78 -5.94 8.96 -1.06
N TRP A 79 -5.54 10.11 -1.62
CA TRP A 79 -4.37 10.19 -2.48
C TRP A 79 -3.06 9.93 -1.76
N LEU A 80 -2.88 10.47 -0.54
CA LEU A 80 -1.69 10.20 0.26
C LEU A 80 -1.51 8.70 0.52
N LEU A 81 -2.61 7.99 0.80
CA LEU A 81 -2.57 6.54 1.05
C LEU A 81 -2.29 5.73 -0.21
N VAL A 82 -2.91 6.08 -1.33
CA VAL A 82 -2.62 5.43 -2.61
C VAL A 82 -1.16 5.64 -3.00
N VAL A 83 -0.64 6.87 -2.90
CA VAL A 83 0.76 7.19 -3.20
C VAL A 83 1.72 6.45 -2.25
N SER A 84 1.42 6.41 -0.94
CA SER A 84 2.22 5.64 0.00
C SER A 84 2.28 4.16 -0.41
N SER A 85 1.12 3.54 -0.66
CA SER A 85 1.08 2.12 -1.03
C SER A 85 1.90 1.81 -2.29
N ALA A 86 1.87 2.72 -3.27
CA ALA A 86 2.67 2.59 -4.49
C ALA A 86 4.18 2.71 -4.21
N LEU A 87 4.59 3.63 -3.33
CA LEU A 87 5.99 3.79 -2.92
C LEU A 87 6.49 2.56 -2.14
N VAL A 88 5.69 2.00 -1.24
CA VAL A 88 6.02 0.76 -0.52
C VAL A 88 6.15 -0.41 -1.49
N ALA A 89 5.20 -0.57 -2.42
CA ALA A 89 5.24 -1.61 -3.45
C ALA A 89 6.50 -1.49 -4.31
N ALA A 90 6.82 -0.27 -4.75
CA ALA A 90 8.02 0.01 -5.55
C ALA A 90 9.30 -0.28 -4.77
N LYS A 91 9.38 0.14 -3.50
CA LYS A 91 10.51 -0.13 -2.61
C LYS A 91 10.81 -1.63 -2.51
N ASP A 92 9.81 -2.42 -2.13
CA ASP A 92 9.98 -3.86 -1.92
C ASP A 92 10.29 -4.57 -3.25
N THR A 93 9.61 -4.17 -4.33
CA THR A 93 9.88 -4.74 -5.66
C THR A 93 11.31 -4.45 -6.11
N LEU A 94 11.80 -3.23 -5.94
CA LEU A 94 13.17 -2.86 -6.30
C LEU A 94 14.18 -3.61 -5.43
N ASN A 95 13.97 -3.68 -4.11
CA ASN A 95 14.84 -4.47 -3.23
C ASN A 95 14.92 -5.93 -3.66
N TRP A 96 13.81 -6.53 -4.09
CA TRP A 96 13.81 -7.88 -4.65
C TRP A 96 14.62 -7.96 -5.94
N LEU A 97 14.35 -7.08 -6.91
CA LEU A 97 15.01 -7.10 -8.22
C LEU A 97 16.51 -6.81 -8.13
N THR A 98 16.95 -6.07 -7.12
CA THR A 98 18.37 -5.76 -6.89
C THR A 98 19.04 -6.70 -5.87
N GLY A 99 18.33 -7.72 -5.39
CA GLY A 99 18.91 -8.75 -4.51
C GLY A 99 19.24 -8.30 -3.08
N VAL A 100 18.70 -7.17 -2.63
CA VAL A 100 18.88 -6.65 -1.26
C VAL A 100 18.30 -7.66 -0.25
N GLN A 101 19.00 -7.88 0.87
CA GLN A 101 18.57 -8.78 1.94
C GLN A 101 18.24 -8.03 3.23
N ASP A 102 18.98 -6.96 3.49
CA ASP A 102 18.78 -6.03 4.61
C ASP A 102 18.90 -4.58 4.13
N GLU A 103 17.75 -3.95 3.82
CA GLU A 103 17.72 -2.60 3.26
C GLU A 103 18.38 -1.54 4.17
N PHE A 104 18.36 -1.74 5.48
CA PHE A 104 18.93 -0.79 6.44
C PHE A 104 20.42 -1.05 6.65
N GLY A 105 20.82 -2.33 6.80
CA GLY A 105 22.23 -2.71 6.91
C GLY A 105 23.02 -2.39 5.65
N GLU A 106 22.42 -2.60 4.47
CA GLU A 106 23.05 -2.38 3.17
C GLU A 106 22.93 -0.92 2.67
N LYS A 107 22.18 -0.06 3.38
CA LYS A 107 21.86 1.31 2.96
C LYS A 107 21.32 1.35 1.53
N ALA A 108 20.40 0.45 1.24
CA ALA A 108 19.89 0.23 -0.10
C ALA A 108 19.19 1.49 -0.62
N LYS A 109 19.48 1.88 -1.87
CA LYS A 109 18.85 3.06 -2.50
C LYS A 109 17.31 3.04 -2.45
N PRO A 110 16.63 1.89 -2.65
CA PRO A 110 15.17 1.85 -2.56
C PRO A 110 14.62 2.23 -1.17
N ALA A 111 15.39 2.10 -0.08
CA ALA A 111 14.92 2.43 1.27
C ALA A 111 14.38 3.88 1.39
N LEU A 112 14.88 4.81 0.55
CA LEU A 112 14.35 6.16 0.46
C LEU A 112 12.85 6.19 0.08
N LEU A 113 12.40 5.29 -0.79
CA LEU A 113 10.98 5.20 -1.16
C LEU A 113 10.12 4.83 0.04
N GLY A 114 10.60 3.94 0.91
CA GLY A 114 9.92 3.60 2.17
C GLY A 114 9.85 4.80 3.12
N ALA A 115 10.94 5.55 3.26
CA ALA A 115 10.94 6.76 4.07
C ALA A 115 9.97 7.83 3.53
N LEU A 116 9.90 7.99 2.21
CA LEU A 116 8.96 8.91 1.55
C LEU A 116 7.51 8.43 1.64
N ALA A 117 7.26 7.13 1.78
CA ALA A 117 5.92 6.56 1.95
C ALA A 117 5.36 6.77 3.37
N ALA A 118 6.22 6.73 4.39
CA ALA A 118 5.80 6.77 5.80
C ALA A 118 5.01 8.03 6.16
N LEU A 119 5.44 9.19 5.67
CA LEU A 119 4.77 10.47 5.96
C LEU A 119 3.35 10.55 5.36
N PRO A 120 3.14 10.36 4.04
CA PRO A 120 1.80 10.39 3.46
C PRO A 120 0.91 9.28 4.03
N GLU A 121 1.45 8.10 4.36
CA GLU A 121 0.66 7.07 5.05
C GLU A 121 0.13 7.54 6.39
N THR A 122 1.03 8.06 7.23
CA THR A 122 0.71 8.52 8.58
C THR A 122 -0.31 9.66 8.53
N VAL A 123 -0.09 10.65 7.66
CA VAL A 123 -0.99 11.80 7.51
C VAL A 123 -2.35 11.36 6.96
N GLY A 124 -2.38 10.52 5.92
CA GLY A 124 -3.62 10.05 5.31
C GLY A 124 -4.48 9.22 6.28
N ILE A 125 -3.87 8.28 7.02
CA ILE A 125 -4.58 7.52 8.06
C ILE A 125 -5.06 8.48 9.15
N GLY A 126 -4.22 9.42 9.60
CA GLY A 126 -4.58 10.38 10.62
C GLY A 126 -5.81 11.21 10.27
N ILE A 127 -5.93 11.65 9.00
CA ILE A 127 -7.12 12.38 8.53
C ILE A 127 -8.37 11.50 8.63
N PHE A 128 -8.33 10.25 8.15
CA PHE A 128 -9.50 9.35 8.26
C PHE A 128 -9.85 9.02 9.71
N VAL A 129 -8.86 8.85 10.59
CA VAL A 129 -9.09 8.65 12.02
C VAL A 129 -9.81 9.86 12.62
N VAL A 130 -9.35 11.08 12.34
CA VAL A 130 -10.01 12.30 12.82
C VAL A 130 -11.43 12.39 12.29
N GLY A 131 -11.65 12.13 11.00
CA GLY A 131 -12.98 12.20 10.41
C GLY A 131 -13.95 11.18 10.98
N VAL A 132 -13.50 9.95 11.22
CA VAL A 132 -14.30 8.91 11.88
C VAL A 132 -14.61 9.29 13.34
N LEU A 133 -13.62 9.77 14.10
CA LEU A 133 -13.82 10.14 15.50
C LEU A 133 -14.74 11.35 15.67
N GLN A 134 -14.73 12.30 14.73
CA GLN A 134 -15.65 13.45 14.74
C GLN A 134 -17.09 13.08 14.39
N ALA A 135 -17.31 11.89 13.83
CA ALA A 135 -18.65 11.38 13.49
C ALA A 135 -19.33 10.64 14.65
N LEU A 136 -18.60 10.35 15.73
CA LEU A 136 -19.10 9.72 16.96
C LEU A 136 -19.60 10.77 17.96
#